data_AF-A0A2M7WQB1-F1
#
_entry.id   AF-A0A2M7WQB1-F1
#
_cell.length_a   1.000
_cell.length_b   1.000
_cell.length_c   1.000
_cell.angle_alpha   90.00
_cell.angle_beta   90.00
_cell.angle_gamma   90.00
#
_symmetry.space_group_name_H-M   'P 1'
#
loop_
_entity.id
_entity.type
_entity.pdbx_description
1 polymer ?
#
loop_
_entity_poly.entity_id
_entity_poly.type
_entity_poly.pdbx_seq_one_letter_code
_entity_poly.pdbx_strand_id
1 'polypeptide(L)'
;LFQESTLHDFPVIDAAGKPVGIVTARSILHFAVPAYASDDLLALMRSGPDIDSLYRNLAAELGRPVRDVLERSFDVVKATIPASAVAAMLTHLKGDTNNIL
;
A
#
# COMPACT_ATOMS: atom_id res chain seq x y z
N LEU A 1 -11.74 -7.49 -5.67
CA LEU A 1 -11.22 -7.08 -4.34
C LEU A 1 -11.28 -5.57 -4.12
N PHE A 2 -10.33 -4.75 -4.60
CA PHE A 2 -10.32 -3.30 -4.32
C PHE A 2 -11.57 -2.55 -4.81
N GLN A 3 -12.17 -2.97 -5.94
CA GLN A 3 -13.41 -2.36 -6.46
C GLN A 3 -14.68 -2.81 -5.74
N GLU A 4 -14.62 -3.93 -5.02
CA GLU A 4 -15.79 -4.58 -4.40
C GLU A 4 -15.83 -4.38 -2.88
N SER A 5 -14.78 -3.77 -2.32
CA SER A 5 -14.59 -3.59 -0.89
C SER A 5 -14.26 -2.13 -0.61
N THR A 6 -14.72 -1.62 0.53
CA THR A 6 -14.35 -0.30 1.02
C THR A 6 -12.96 -0.26 1.65
N LEU A 7 -12.24 -1.38 1.67
CA LEU A 7 -10.89 -1.47 2.23
C LEU A 7 -9.85 -1.00 1.21
N HIS A 8 -8.94 -0.15 1.67
CA HIS A 8 -7.81 0.35 0.88
C HIS A 8 -6.56 -0.52 1.01
N ASP A 9 -6.53 -1.39 2.01
CA ASP A 9 -5.39 -2.24 2.36
C ASP A 9 -5.88 -3.66 2.64
N PHE A 10 -5.18 -4.66 2.08
CA PHE A 10 -5.51 -6.06 2.25
C PHE A 10 -4.32 -6.82 2.84
N PRO A 11 -4.46 -7.43 4.03
CA PRO A 11 -3.43 -8.31 4.54
C PRO A 11 -3.36 -9.57 3.66
N VAL A 12 -2.14 -10.00 3.36
CA VAL A 12 -1.88 -11.24 2.64
C VAL A 12 -1.33 -12.25 3.63
N ILE A 13 -1.91 -13.44 3.61
CA ILE A 13 -1.55 -14.55 4.47
C ILE A 13 -0.94 -15.69 3.65
N ASP A 14 -0.06 -16.47 4.26
CA ASP A 14 0.40 -17.73 3.70
C ASP A 14 -0.63 -18.86 3.89
N ALA A 15 -0.31 -20.04 3.38
CA ALA A 15 -1.16 -21.23 3.50
C ALA A 15 -1.36 -21.71 4.95
N ALA A 16 -0.52 -21.27 5.89
CA ALA A 16 -0.66 -21.57 7.32
C ALA A 16 -1.47 -20.48 8.07
N GLY A 17 -1.98 -19.46 7.37
CA GLY A 17 -2.74 -18.36 7.95
C GLY A 17 -1.88 -17.28 8.60
N LYS A 18 -0.56 -17.27 8.36
CA LYS A 18 0.34 -16.26 8.91
C LYS A 18 0.41 -15.04 7.97
N PRO A 19 0.31 -13.81 8.50
CA PRO A 19 0.53 -12.60 7.70
C PRO A 19 1.94 -12.56 7.11
N VAL A 20 2.03 -12.30 5.80
CA VAL A 20 3.29 -12.18 5.04
C VAL A 20 3.51 -10.81 4.41
N GLY A 21 2.48 -9.96 4.41
CA GLY A 21 2.55 -8.61 3.88
C GLY A 21 1.19 -7.94 3.81
N ILE A 22 1.17 -6.71 3.32
CA ILE A 22 -0.04 -5.95 3.02
C ILE A 22 0.04 -5.50 1.56
N VAL A 23 -1.06 -5.64 0.83
CA VAL A 23 -1.23 -4.99 -0.47
C VAL A 23 -2.04 -3.73 -0.26
N THR A 24 -1.44 -2.59 -0.58
CA THR A 24 -2.07 -1.27 -0.53
C THR A 24 -2.30 -0.77 -1.95
N ALA A 25 -3.27 0.13 -2.15
CA ALA A 25 -3.44 0.79 -3.44
C ALA A 25 -2.14 1.51 -3.89
N ARG A 26 -1.39 2.07 -2.93
CA ARG A 26 -0.08 2.71 -3.18
C ARG A 26 0.94 1.73 -3.71
N SER A 27 1.06 0.55 -3.09
CA SER A 27 2.01 -0.48 -3.52
C SER A 27 1.75 -0.89 -4.97
N ILE A 28 0.49 -1.08 -5.36
CA ILE A 28 0.11 -1.40 -6.74
C ILE A 28 0.47 -0.25 -7.69
N LEU A 29 0.13 0.99 -7.32
CA LEU A 29 0.38 2.15 -8.16
C LEU A 29 1.89 2.37 -8.40
N HIS A 30 2.72 2.18 -7.38
CA HIS A 30 4.17 2.34 -7.46
C HIS A 30 4.82 1.43 -8.50
N PHE A 31 4.22 0.27 -8.81
CA PHE A 31 4.71 -0.60 -9.90
C PHE A 31 4.24 -0.18 -11.29
N ALA A 32 3.14 0.56 -11.39
CA ALA A 32 2.61 1.03 -12.67
C ALA A 32 3.16 2.39 -13.10
N VAL A 33 3.71 3.16 -12.15
CA VAL A 33 4.39 4.42 -12.42
C VAL A 33 5.90 4.20 -12.56
N PRO A 34 6.59 5.00 -13.38
CA PRO A 34 8.05 4.92 -13.49
C PRO A 34 8.73 5.17 -12.13
N ALA A 35 9.84 4.49 -11.85
CA ALA A 35 10.57 4.57 -10.58
C ALA A 35 11.08 5.97 -10.20
N TYR A 36 11.11 6.92 -11.16
CA TYR A 36 11.45 8.33 -10.90
C TYR A 36 10.26 9.16 -10.41
N ALA A 37 9.03 8.64 -10.50
CA ALA A 37 7.83 9.30 -10.00
C ALA A 37 7.78 9.12 -8.48
N SER A 38 8.51 9.98 -7.76
CA SER A 38 8.35 10.11 -6.31
C SER A 38 6.93 10.60 -5.98
N ASP A 39 6.49 10.38 -4.74
CA ASP A 39 5.20 10.89 -4.25
C ASP A 39 5.05 12.40 -4.51
N ASP A 40 6.15 13.16 -4.36
CA ASP A 40 6.21 14.60 -4.68
C ASP A 40 6.02 14.89 -6.17
N LEU A 41 6.58 14.06 -7.05
CA LEU A 41 6.48 14.24 -8.49
C LEU A 41 5.06 13.94 -8.98
N LEU A 42 4.40 12.91 -8.42
CA LEU A 42 2.98 12.63 -8.66
C LEU A 42 2.08 13.76 -8.16
N ALA A 43 2.40 14.37 -7.02
CA ALA A 43 1.66 15.50 -6.46
C ALA A 43 1.88 16.82 -7.25
N LEU A 44 3.08 17.02 -7.82
CA LEU A 44 3.45 18.21 -8.59
C LEU A 44 3.00 18.18 -10.06
N MET A 45 2.70 17.01 -10.61
CA MET A 45 2.16 16.88 -11.96
C MET A 45 0.73 17.45 -12.03
N ARG A 46 0.61 18.76 -12.31
CA ARG A 46 -0.67 19.47 -12.53
C ARG A 46 -1.61 18.81 -13.53
N SER A 47 -1.09 17.98 -14.44
CA SER A 47 -1.85 17.26 -15.48
C SER A 47 -1.93 15.74 -15.26
N GLY A 48 -1.32 15.22 -14.19
CA GLY A 48 -1.16 13.79 -13.95
C GLY A 48 -0.29 13.07 -14.99
N PRO A 49 0.11 11.82 -14.74
CA PRO A 49 0.63 10.94 -15.80
C PRO A 49 -0.43 10.76 -16.88
N ASP A 50 -0.01 10.46 -18.12
CA ASP A 50 -0.96 10.00 -19.15
C ASP A 50 -1.73 8.80 -18.59
N ILE A 51 -3.01 9.03 -18.29
CA ILE A 51 -3.89 8.08 -17.61
C ILE A 51 -4.01 6.80 -18.44
N ASP A 52 -4.01 6.91 -19.78
CA ASP A 52 -4.04 5.75 -20.66
C ASP A 52 -2.73 4.96 -20.59
N SER A 53 -1.58 5.62 -20.47
CA SER A 53 -0.30 4.95 -20.21
C SER A 53 -0.28 4.24 -18.86
N LEU A 54 -0.84 4.87 -17.82
CA LEU A 54 -0.99 4.27 -16.50
C LEU A 54 -1.83 3.00 -16.53
N TYR A 55 -3.00 3.04 -17.18
CA TYR A 55 -3.85 1.86 -17.34
C TYR A 55 -3.20 0.77 -18.19
N ARG A 56 -2.45 1.13 -19.25
CA ARG A 56 -1.68 0.16 -20.04
C ARG A 56 -0.60 -0.53 -19.21
N ASN A 57 0.12 0.23 -18.39
CA ASN A 57 1.14 -0.33 -17.49
C ASN A 57 0.48 -1.24 -16.46
N LEU A 58 -0.58 -0.80 -15.78
CA LEU A 58 -1.35 -1.65 -14.85
C LEU A 58 -1.86 -2.94 -15.50
N ALA A 59 -2.33 -2.86 -16.75
CA ALA A 59 -2.79 -4.02 -17.50
C ALA A 59 -1.66 -5.01 -17.81
N ALA A 60 -0.45 -4.53 -18.09
CA ALA A 60 0.73 -5.37 -18.28
C ALA A 60 1.12 -6.13 -17.00
N GLU A 61 0.80 -5.59 -15.83
CA GLU A 61 1.12 -6.16 -14.53
C GLU A 61 0.09 -7.20 -14.03
N LEU A 62 -1.05 -7.40 -14.72
CA LEU A 62 -2.13 -8.30 -14.28
C LEU A 62 -1.69 -9.77 -14.09
N GLY A 63 -0.63 -10.19 -14.77
CA GLY A 63 -0.09 -11.55 -14.64
C GLY A 63 0.92 -11.72 -13.51
N ARG A 64 1.32 -10.64 -12.82
CA ARG A 64 2.33 -10.73 -11.76
C ARG A 64 1.73 -11.30 -10.47
N PRO A 65 2.50 -12.13 -9.75
CA PRO A 65 2.05 -12.67 -8.49
C PRO A 65 2.03 -11.56 -7.43
N VAL A 66 1.00 -11.58 -6.58
CA VAL A 66 0.82 -10.61 -5.48
C VAL A 66 2.07 -10.45 -4.62
N ARG A 67 2.86 -11.51 -4.44
CA ARG A 67 4.09 -11.51 -3.65
C ARG A 67 5.15 -10.49 -4.09
N ASP A 68 5.09 -10.05 -5.34
CA ASP A 68 6.04 -9.10 -5.93
C ASP A 68 5.66 -7.65 -5.64
N VAL A 69 4.42 -7.40 -5.22
CA VAL A 69 3.89 -6.07 -4.92
C VAL A 69 3.54 -5.87 -3.44
N LEU A 70 3.92 -6.82 -2.59
CA LEU A 70 3.67 -6.77 -1.14
C LEU A 70 4.53 -5.71 -0.46
N GLU A 71 3.90 -4.87 0.35
CA GLU A 71 4.59 -4.18 1.44
C GLU A 71 4.88 -5.19 2.55
N ARG A 72 6.16 -5.35 2.89
CA ARG A 72 6.62 -6.32 3.90
C ARG A 72 6.90 -5.69 5.24
N SER A 73 7.03 -4.36 5.29
CA SER A 73 7.12 -3.60 6.53
C SER A 73 5.72 -3.27 7.02
N PHE A 74 5.22 -4.04 7.98
CA PHE A 74 3.92 -3.79 8.60
C PHE A 74 3.94 -4.15 10.08
N ASP A 75 3.16 -3.41 10.86
CA ASP A 75 3.03 -3.64 12.28
C ASP A 75 2.16 -4.87 12.56
N VAL A 76 2.59 -5.68 13.52
CA VAL A 76 1.85 -6.86 13.98
C VAL A 76 1.58 -6.74 15.47
N VAL A 77 0.30 -6.74 15.83
CA VAL A 77 -0.14 -6.75 17.23
C VAL A 77 -0.63 -8.13 17.64
N LYS A 78 -0.33 -8.53 18.88
CA LYS A 78 -0.86 -9.77 19.46
C LYS A 78 -2.26 -9.52 20.03
N ALA A 79 -3.12 -10.53 19.98
CA ALA A 79 -4.48 -10.46 20.54
C ALA A 79 -4.53 -10.13 22.04
N THR A 80 -3.43 -10.38 22.77
CA THR A 80 -3.30 -10.08 24.20
C THR A 80 -2.94 -8.63 24.50
N ILE A 81 -2.65 -7.80 23.48
CA ILE A 81 -2.28 -6.40 23.69
C ILE A 81 -3.53 -5.60 24.10
N PRO A 82 -3.47 -4.82 25.20
CA PRO A 82 -4.56 -3.95 25.60
C PRO A 82 -4.89 -2.92 24.52
N ALA A 83 -6.19 -2.61 24.35
CA ALA A 83 -6.64 -1.63 23.37
C ALA A 83 -5.96 -0.25 23.52
N SER A 84 -5.63 0.17 24.75
CA SER A 84 -4.91 1.41 25.02
C SER A 84 -3.50 1.43 24.44
N ALA A 85 -2.79 0.29 24.47
CA ALA A 85 -1.46 0.17 23.87
C ALA A 85 -1.54 0.18 22.34
N VAL A 86 -2.57 -0.43 21.74
CA VAL A 86 -2.82 -0.34 20.30
C VAL A 86 -3.12 1.11 19.88
N ALA A 87 -3.95 1.82 20.65
CA ALA A 87 -4.26 3.22 20.39
C ALA A 87 -3.01 4.11 20.45
N ALA A 88 -2.15 3.91 21.46
CA ALA A 88 -0.88 4.64 21.60
C ALA A 88 0.09 4.37 20.43
N MET A 89 0.12 3.13 19.93
CA MET A 89 0.90 2.75 18.74
C MET A 89 0.39 3.52 17.51
N LEU A 90 -0.93 3.54 17.28
CA LEU A 90 -1.55 4.25 16.16
C LEU A 90 -1.33 5.76 16.21
N THR A 91 -1.29 6.37 17.40
CA THR A 91 -0.99 7.81 17.54
C THR A 91 0.47 8.13 17.25
N HIS A 92 1.40 7.24 17.58
CA HIS A 92 2.82 7.43 17.24
C HIS A 92 3.08 7.24 15.74
N LEU A 93 2.41 6.26 15.10
CA LEU A 93 2.47 6.06 13.65
C LEU A 93 1.96 7.29 12.87
N LYS A 94 0.93 7.96 13.39
CA LYS A 94 0.47 9.25 12.83
C LYS A 94 1.50 10.38 12.96
N GLY A 95 2.42 10.30 13.92
CA GLY A 95 3.48 11.30 14.15
C GLY A 95 4.59 11.28 13.10
N ASP A 96 4.90 10.11 12.53
CA ASP A 96 5.92 9.94 11.48
C ASP A 96 5.42 10.36 10.08
N THR A 97 4.10 10.52 9.90
CA THR A 97 3.50 11.04 8.66
C THR A 97 3.73 12.53 8.39
N ASN A 98 4.44 13.28 9.25
CA ASN A 98 4.78 14.68 9.03
C ASN A 98 5.84 14.93 7.93
N ASN A 99 6.27 13.88 7.21
CA ASN A 99 7.17 14.00 6.06
C ASN A 99 6.46 14.00 4.70
N ILE A 100 5.14 14.21 4.67
CA ILE A 100 4.39 14.46 3.43
C ILE A 100 3.36 15.57 3.68
N LEU A 101 3.82 16.82 3.59
CA LEU A 101 3.05 17.98 3.12
C LEU A 101 4.01 18.94 2.40
#